data_AF-A0A8T5XCN7-F1
#
_entry.id   AF-A0A8T5XCN7-F1
#
_cell.length_a   1.000
_cell.length_b   1.000
_cell.length_c   1.000
_cell.angle_alpha   90.00
_cell.angle_beta   90.00
_cell.angle_gamma   90.00
#
_symmetry.space_group_name_H-M   'P 1'
#
loop_
_entity.id
_entity.type
_entity.pdbx_description
1 polymer ?
#
loop_
_entity_poly.entity_id
_entity_poly.type
_entity_poly.pdbx_seq_one_letter_code
_entity_poly.pdbx_strand_id
1 'polypeptide(L)'
;MLVQYKNYIEEVLDLIDTDPKTKEKIRQSLTEHIDAMVERHGSLAYNQLEAKEKVAKEFMDNLDIDSIQTNEDQYPWWVKRSGLRRRISKKKILNMPLYHITDGYNPETGKFEVAKGFIAIGPVAFGVISWGAVAAGILSFGGVSLGALLALGGFSVALGFAIGGFAMGGLLAIGGAAISWGIAFGGYASGHVAIGDMTEGTYFFNTNTGEGNAVEWFRRYMPYFTKYFK
;
A
#
# COMPACT_ATOMS: atom_id res chain seq x y z
N MET A 1 48.99 -9.77 4.41
CA MET A 1 47.71 -10.52 4.41
C MET A 1 46.57 -9.69 5.01
N LEU A 2 46.62 -9.27 6.28
CA LEU A 2 45.50 -8.58 6.96
C LEU A 2 44.99 -7.28 6.30
N VAL A 3 45.84 -6.50 5.61
CA VAL A 3 45.43 -5.22 4.98
C VAL A 3 44.54 -5.42 3.75
N GLN A 4 44.78 -6.47 2.95
CA GLN A 4 44.01 -6.74 1.73
C GLN A 4 42.58 -7.18 2.06
N TYR A 5 42.39 -7.95 3.13
CA TYR A 5 41.07 -8.36 3.61
C TYR A 5 40.28 -7.19 4.21
N LYS A 6 40.95 -6.29 4.94
CA LYS A 6 40.30 -5.06 5.45
C LYS A 6 39.79 -4.15 4.32
N ASN A 7 40.59 -3.96 3.28
CA ASN A 7 40.15 -3.18 2.11
C ASN A 7 38.97 -3.84 1.39
N TYR A 8 38.99 -5.17 1.25
CA TYR A 8 37.87 -5.92 0.67
C TYR A 8 36.56 -5.71 1.45
N ILE A 9 36.61 -5.77 2.79
CA ILE A 9 35.43 -5.56 3.64
C ILE A 9 34.90 -4.13 3.51
N GLU A 10 35.76 -3.12 3.55
CA GLU A 10 35.32 -1.72 3.41
C GLU A 10 34.75 -1.44 2.01
N GLU A 11 35.32 -2.02 0.94
CA GLU A 11 34.76 -1.91 -0.42
C GLU A 11 33.36 -2.56 -0.53
N VAL A 12 33.13 -3.71 0.12
CA VAL A 12 31.80 -4.33 0.18
C VAL A 12 30.82 -3.47 0.98
N LEU A 13 31.26 -2.88 2.09
CA LEU A 13 30.43 -2.02 2.94
C LEU A 13 30.08 -0.68 2.28
N ASP A 14 30.94 -0.16 1.40
CA ASP A 14 30.68 1.04 0.60
C ASP A 14 29.62 0.80 -0.48
N LEU A 15 29.51 -0.44 -0.99
CA LEU A 15 28.47 -0.83 -1.95
C LEU A 15 27.09 -1.01 -1.28
N ILE A 16 27.03 -1.17 0.04
CA ILE A 16 25.78 -1.39 0.79
C ILE A 16 25.29 -0.08 1.41
N ASP A 17 24.15 0.44 0.95
CA ASP A 17 23.50 1.62 1.53
C ASP A 17 22.58 1.25 2.71
N THR A 18 23.13 1.25 3.93
CA THR A 18 22.40 0.90 5.16
C THR A 18 22.89 1.67 6.39
N ASP A 19 22.18 1.52 7.52
CA ASP A 19 22.44 2.28 8.76
C ASP A 19 23.81 1.92 9.36
N PRO A 20 24.49 2.87 10.05
CA PRO A 20 25.82 2.64 10.62
C PRO A 20 25.92 1.42 11.54
N LYS A 21 24.87 1.15 12.34
CA LYS A 21 24.81 -0.01 13.25
C LYS A 21 24.73 -1.34 12.49
N THR A 22 24.06 -1.36 11.35
CA THR A 22 23.88 -2.56 10.53
C THR A 22 25.15 -2.83 9.73
N LYS A 23 25.82 -1.78 9.22
CA LYS A 23 27.16 -1.88 8.64
C LYS A 23 28.16 -2.52 9.60
N GLU A 24 28.10 -2.18 10.89
CA GLU A 24 29.00 -2.76 11.90
C GLU A 24 28.78 -4.27 12.10
N LYS A 25 27.51 -4.71 12.12
CA LYS A 25 27.19 -6.14 12.23
C LYS A 25 27.66 -6.93 11.00
N ILE A 26 27.45 -6.38 9.81
CA ILE A 26 27.92 -6.98 8.55
C ILE A 26 29.44 -7.04 8.53
N ARG A 27 30.13 -5.98 9.00
CA ARG A 27 31.59 -5.96 9.15
C ARG A 27 32.07 -7.11 10.03
N GLN A 28 31.45 -7.30 11.19
CA GLN A 28 31.81 -8.39 12.11
C GLN A 28 31.62 -9.76 11.47
N SER A 29 30.46 -10.02 10.85
CA SER A 29 30.18 -11.30 10.19
C SER A 29 31.11 -11.60 9.02
N LEU A 30 31.43 -10.61 8.19
CA LEU A 30 32.40 -10.74 7.09
C LEU A 30 33.81 -11.03 7.61
N THR A 31 34.21 -10.36 8.70
CA THR A 31 35.51 -10.58 9.33
C THR A 31 35.62 -12.02 9.85
N GLU A 32 34.60 -12.52 10.54
CA GLU A 32 34.56 -13.90 11.05
C GLU A 32 34.61 -14.94 9.91
N HIS A 33 33.86 -14.71 8.82
CA HIS A 33 33.86 -15.61 7.68
C HIS A 33 35.21 -15.65 6.96
N ILE A 34 35.84 -14.49 6.79
CA ILE A 34 37.17 -14.38 6.17
C ILE A 34 38.23 -15.01 7.07
N ASP A 35 38.18 -14.79 8.39
CA ASP A 35 39.12 -15.40 9.33
C ASP A 35 39.00 -16.93 9.31
N ALA A 36 37.77 -17.47 9.28
CA ALA A 36 37.53 -18.91 9.13
C ALA A 36 38.02 -19.47 7.77
N MET A 37 37.92 -18.70 6.69
CA MET A 37 38.45 -19.07 5.36
C MET A 37 39.99 -19.07 5.36
N VAL A 38 40.60 -18.09 6.01
CA VAL A 38 42.06 -17.97 6.16
C VAL A 38 42.62 -19.12 7.01
N GLU A 39 41.94 -19.52 8.08
CA GLU A 39 42.33 -20.68 8.89
C GLU A 39 42.24 -22.01 8.12
N ARG A 40 41.25 -22.16 7.23
CA ARG A 40 41.04 -23.39 6.46
C ARG A 40 41.92 -23.52 5.22
N HIS A 41 42.21 -22.41 4.55
CA HIS A 41 42.85 -22.41 3.22
C HIS A 41 44.19 -21.63 3.17
N GLY A 42 44.62 -21.03 4.28
CA GLY A 42 45.91 -20.36 4.39
C GLY A 42 46.04 -19.17 3.42
N SER A 43 47.20 -19.05 2.78
CA SER A 43 47.56 -17.90 1.93
C SER A 43 46.80 -17.81 0.60
N LEU A 44 46.08 -18.86 0.18
CA LEU A 44 45.30 -18.92 -1.06
C LEU A 44 43.82 -18.52 -0.89
N ALA A 45 43.38 -18.27 0.35
CA ALA A 45 42.00 -17.92 0.67
C ALA A 45 41.51 -16.67 -0.10
N TYR A 46 42.40 -15.72 -0.37
CA TYR A 46 42.06 -14.48 -1.09
C TYR A 46 41.57 -14.73 -2.52
N ASN A 47 42.09 -15.75 -3.22
CA ASN A 47 41.72 -16.05 -4.60
C ASN A 47 40.39 -16.82 -4.72
N GLN A 48 39.85 -17.30 -3.59
CA GLN A 48 38.55 -17.97 -3.51
C GLN A 48 37.45 -17.06 -2.97
N LEU A 49 37.79 -15.82 -2.60
CA LEU A 49 36.78 -14.83 -2.25
C LEU A 49 35.90 -14.55 -3.47
N GLU A 50 34.59 -14.60 -3.26
CA GLU A 50 33.64 -14.26 -4.30
C GLU A 50 33.77 -12.78 -4.71
N ALA A 51 33.22 -12.44 -5.87
CA ALA A 51 33.22 -11.06 -6.34
C ALA A 51 32.48 -10.15 -5.33
N LYS A 52 33.08 -9.01 -5.02
CA LYS A 52 32.55 -8.04 -4.04
C LYS A 52 31.12 -7.62 -4.33
N GLU A 53 30.75 -7.50 -5.60
CA GLU A 53 29.38 -7.17 -6.03
C GLU A 53 28.39 -8.30 -5.75
N LYS A 54 28.81 -9.56 -5.88
CA LYS A 54 27.99 -10.73 -5.57
C LYS A 54 27.76 -10.85 -4.07
N VAL A 55 28.80 -10.68 -3.28
CA VAL A 55 28.73 -10.68 -1.81
C VAL A 55 27.87 -9.52 -1.33
N ALA A 56 28.09 -8.30 -1.82
CA ALA A 56 27.25 -7.15 -1.49
C ALA A 56 25.78 -7.41 -1.82
N LYS A 57 25.48 -8.02 -2.98
CA LYS A 57 24.12 -8.37 -3.39
C LYS A 57 23.48 -9.43 -2.49
N GLU A 58 24.20 -10.51 -2.14
CA GLU A 58 23.69 -11.54 -1.21
C GLU A 58 23.39 -10.94 0.17
N PHE A 59 24.25 -10.04 0.67
CA PHE A 59 23.97 -9.31 1.90
C PHE A 59 22.79 -8.35 1.73
N MET A 60 22.65 -7.64 0.62
CA MET A 60 21.48 -6.78 0.37
C MET A 60 20.17 -7.57 0.34
N ASP A 61 20.15 -8.71 -0.36
CA ASP A 61 18.98 -9.60 -0.43
C ASP A 61 18.64 -10.15 0.96
N ASN A 62 19.67 -10.55 1.75
CA ASN A 62 19.48 -11.01 3.13
C ASN A 62 19.09 -9.88 4.09
N LEU A 63 19.55 -8.65 3.90
CA LEU A 63 19.18 -7.50 4.73
C LEU A 63 17.73 -7.04 4.46
N ASP A 64 17.28 -7.15 3.21
CA ASP A 64 15.88 -6.94 2.87
C ASP A 64 14.98 -8.00 3.55
N ILE A 65 15.52 -9.20 3.78
CA ILE A 65 14.90 -10.30 4.54
C ILE A 65 15.05 -10.16 6.07
N ASP A 66 16.15 -9.65 6.60
CA ASP A 66 16.39 -9.47 8.03
C ASP A 66 15.62 -8.27 8.60
N SER A 67 15.32 -7.25 7.79
CA SER A 67 14.32 -6.23 8.16
C SER A 67 12.91 -6.82 8.39
N ILE A 68 12.67 -8.06 7.94
CA ILE A 68 11.43 -8.82 8.10
C ILE A 68 11.46 -9.64 9.40
N GLN A 69 12.63 -10.00 9.94
CA GLN A 69 12.77 -10.81 11.15
C GLN A 69 13.04 -9.96 12.40
N THR A 70 12.07 -9.17 12.83
CA THR A 70 12.05 -8.59 14.18
C THR A 70 11.13 -9.38 15.12
N ASN A 71 11.73 -10.01 16.14
CA ASN A 71 11.20 -10.63 17.36
C ASN A 71 9.71 -11.05 17.37
N GLU A 72 9.48 -12.33 17.08
CA GLU A 72 8.18 -13.01 17.11
C GLU A 72 7.56 -13.15 18.52
N ASP A 73 8.35 -12.92 19.58
CA ASP A 73 7.93 -13.12 20.96
C ASP A 73 7.19 -11.92 21.58
N GLN A 74 7.29 -10.72 20.99
CA GLN A 74 6.59 -9.52 21.50
C GLN A 74 5.15 -9.35 20.98
N TYR A 75 4.72 -10.14 20.00
CA TYR A 75 3.44 -9.95 19.32
C TYR A 75 2.29 -10.75 19.96
N PRO A 76 1.12 -10.14 20.21
CA PRO A 76 -0.08 -10.85 20.65
C PRO A 76 -0.55 -11.94 19.66
N TRP A 77 -1.31 -12.92 20.14
CA TRP A 77 -1.74 -14.08 19.33
C TRP A 77 -2.55 -13.71 18.08
N TRP A 78 -3.33 -12.63 18.10
CA TRP A 78 -4.13 -12.19 16.95
C TRP A 78 -3.26 -11.60 15.82
N VAL A 79 -2.14 -10.97 16.17
CA VAL A 79 -1.13 -10.47 15.23
C VAL A 79 -0.48 -11.63 14.48
N LYS A 80 -0.12 -12.70 15.20
CA LYS A 80 0.49 -13.91 14.60
C LYS A 80 -0.42 -14.58 13.57
N ARG A 81 -1.74 -14.42 13.70
CA ARG A 81 -2.75 -15.01 12.79
C ARG A 81 -2.96 -14.20 11.51
N SER A 82 -2.62 -12.91 11.50
CA SER A 82 -2.85 -12.03 10.34
C SER A 82 -1.81 -12.23 9.22
N GLY A 83 -0.62 -12.73 9.56
CA GLY A 83 0.52 -12.88 8.63
C GLY A 83 1.11 -11.54 8.14
N LEU A 84 0.53 -10.40 8.50
CA LEU A 84 0.97 -9.07 8.12
C LEU A 84 1.98 -8.55 9.15
N ARG A 85 3.25 -8.46 8.73
CA ARG A 85 4.30 -7.87 9.56
C ARG A 85 4.32 -6.35 9.42
N ARG A 86 4.54 -5.64 10.53
CA ARG A 86 4.76 -4.19 10.54
C ARG A 86 6.00 -3.85 9.71
N ARG A 87 5.85 -2.97 8.73
CA ARG A 87 6.95 -2.45 7.90
C ARG A 87 6.76 -0.98 7.59
N ILE A 88 7.81 -0.20 7.80
CA ILE A 88 7.81 1.24 7.51
C ILE A 88 9.04 1.56 6.67
N SER A 89 8.85 2.26 5.56
CA SER A 89 9.98 2.71 4.74
C SER A 89 10.85 3.73 5.48
N LYS A 90 12.18 3.59 5.36
CA LYS A 90 13.15 4.60 5.83
C LYS A 90 13.08 5.89 5.01
N LYS A 91 12.77 5.77 3.71
CA LYS A 91 12.66 6.91 2.81
C LYS A 91 11.36 7.66 3.09
N LYS A 92 11.50 8.90 3.55
CA LYS A 92 10.38 9.81 3.82
C LYS A 92 10.28 10.86 2.74
N ILE A 93 9.07 11.10 2.25
CA ILE A 93 8.73 12.18 1.33
C ILE A 93 7.66 13.02 2.04
N LEU A 94 7.84 14.34 2.12
CA LEU A 94 6.92 15.24 2.84
C LEU A 94 6.67 14.82 4.31
N ASN A 95 7.71 14.32 5.00
CA ASN A 95 7.62 13.80 6.37
C ASN A 95 6.71 12.56 6.54
N MET A 96 6.31 11.90 5.44
CA MET A 96 5.54 10.65 5.42
C MET A 96 6.38 9.51 4.83
N PRO A 97 6.29 8.28 5.36
CA PRO A 97 6.99 7.15 4.78
C PRO A 97 6.40 6.77 3.42
N LEU A 98 7.22 6.25 2.51
CA LEU A 98 6.77 5.78 1.20
C LEU A 98 5.71 4.68 1.33
N TYR A 99 5.94 3.72 2.22
CA TYR A 99 4.94 2.73 2.60
C TYR A 99 4.92 2.52 4.11
N HIS A 100 3.74 2.22 4.62
CA HIS A 100 3.51 1.82 6.00
C HIS A 100 2.49 0.69 6.01
N ILE A 101 2.97 -0.50 6.34
CA ILE A 101 2.18 -1.71 6.51
C ILE A 101 2.15 -2.01 7.99
N THR A 102 0.97 -2.16 8.58
CA THR A 102 0.80 -2.55 9.98
C THR A 102 -0.44 -3.41 10.11
N ASP A 103 -0.42 -4.36 11.03
CA ASP A 103 -1.59 -5.15 11.40
C ASP A 103 -2.40 -4.46 12.52
N GLY A 104 -2.01 -3.25 12.91
CA GLY A 104 -2.64 -2.46 13.95
C GLY A 104 -1.96 -2.60 15.30
N TYR A 105 -0.85 -3.32 15.43
CA TYR A 105 -0.13 -3.45 16.70
C TYR A 105 1.29 -2.88 16.59
N ASN A 106 1.62 -1.94 17.46
CA ASN A 106 2.97 -1.43 17.58
C ASN A 106 3.72 -2.15 18.74
N PRO A 107 4.78 -2.93 18.46
CA PRO A 107 5.51 -3.71 19.47
C PRO A 107 6.34 -2.85 20.44
N GLU A 108 6.72 -1.63 20.05
CA GLU A 108 7.52 -0.72 20.89
C GLU A 108 6.66 -0.02 21.94
N THR A 109 5.42 0.34 21.57
CA THR A 109 4.52 1.10 22.43
C THR A 109 3.40 0.25 23.04
N GLY A 110 3.16 -0.96 22.51
CA GLY A 110 2.05 -1.84 22.89
C GLY A 110 0.66 -1.31 22.53
N LYS A 111 0.58 -0.23 21.74
CA LYS A 111 -0.68 0.45 21.40
C LYS A 111 -1.12 0.15 19.98
N PHE A 112 -2.38 0.47 19.70
CA PHE A 112 -2.93 0.38 18.35
C PHE A 112 -2.22 1.36 17.40
N GLU A 113 -1.76 0.85 16.26
CA GLU A 113 -1.05 1.61 15.25
C GLU A 113 -1.95 1.91 14.05
N VAL A 114 -1.84 3.13 13.55
CA VAL A 114 -2.53 3.56 12.33
C VAL A 114 -1.50 3.61 11.20
N ALA A 115 -1.77 2.92 10.09
CA ALA A 115 -0.93 2.99 8.91
C ALA A 115 -1.01 4.39 8.30
N LYS A 116 0.13 5.05 8.12
CA LYS A 116 0.26 6.39 7.53
C LYS A 116 1.40 6.44 6.55
N GLY A 117 1.15 6.75 5.28
CA GLY A 117 2.18 6.81 4.24
C GLY A 117 1.63 7.13 2.85
N PHE A 118 2.48 7.11 1.81
CA PHE A 118 1.97 7.16 0.44
C PHE A 118 1.16 5.89 0.12
N ILE A 119 1.70 4.73 0.48
CA ILE A 119 1.02 3.45 0.45
C ILE A 119 0.79 2.99 1.90
N ALA A 120 -0.47 2.95 2.34
CA ALA A 120 -0.85 2.60 3.70
C ALA A 120 -1.70 1.32 3.69
N ILE A 121 -1.25 0.28 4.41
CA ILE A 121 -1.96 -0.99 4.53
C ILE A 121 -2.12 -1.33 6.01
N GLY A 122 -3.35 -1.51 6.47
CA GLY A 122 -3.62 -1.94 7.83
C GLY A 122 -5.09 -1.83 8.21
N PRO A 123 -5.49 -2.21 9.44
CA PRO A 123 -6.89 -2.13 9.87
C PRO A 123 -7.44 -0.70 9.78
N VAL A 124 -6.60 0.29 10.12
CA VAL A 124 -6.87 1.72 9.92
C VAL A 124 -5.72 2.33 9.11
N ALA A 125 -6.02 2.87 7.93
CA ALA A 125 -5.02 3.34 6.97
C ALA A 125 -5.32 4.75 6.43
N PHE A 126 -4.31 5.63 6.44
CA PHE A 126 -4.35 6.99 5.90
C PHE A 126 -3.19 7.23 4.94
N GLY A 127 -3.49 7.66 3.71
CA GLY A 127 -2.43 7.81 2.71
C GLY A 127 -2.89 8.31 1.35
N VAL A 128 -2.01 8.18 0.34
CA VAL A 128 -2.41 8.42 -1.05
C VAL A 128 -3.19 7.20 -1.55
N ILE A 129 -2.63 6.01 -1.33
CA ILE A 129 -3.26 4.72 -1.58
C ILE A 129 -3.42 4.02 -0.23
N SER A 130 -4.67 3.74 0.16
CA SER A 130 -4.99 3.18 1.47
C SER A 130 -5.80 1.90 1.35
N TRP A 131 -5.38 0.86 2.09
CA TRP A 131 -6.08 -0.42 2.17
C TRP A 131 -6.34 -0.78 3.64
N GLY A 132 -7.60 -1.02 4.01
CA GLY A 132 -7.93 -1.36 5.39
C GLY A 132 -9.39 -1.64 5.68
N ALA A 133 -9.73 -1.88 6.95
CA ALA A 133 -11.13 -1.91 7.36
C ALA A 133 -11.71 -0.50 7.36
N VAL A 134 -10.93 0.46 7.87
CA VAL A 134 -11.18 1.91 7.78
C VAL A 134 -10.03 2.54 7.01
N ALA A 135 -10.31 3.08 5.84
CA ALA A 135 -9.30 3.61 4.95
C ALA A 135 -9.66 5.03 4.50
N ALA A 136 -8.69 5.94 4.52
CA ALA A 136 -8.84 7.29 4.00
C ALA A 136 -7.66 7.68 3.12
N GLY A 137 -7.92 8.32 1.99
CA GLY A 137 -6.85 8.72 1.08
C GLY A 137 -7.31 9.30 -0.25
N ILE A 138 -6.40 9.39 -1.22
CA ILE A 138 -6.77 9.76 -2.59
C ILE A 138 -7.49 8.58 -3.26
N LEU A 139 -6.89 7.39 -3.15
CA LEU A 139 -7.45 6.10 -3.51
C LEU A 139 -7.62 5.30 -2.23
N SER A 140 -8.84 4.89 -1.91
CA SER A 140 -9.16 4.19 -0.67
C SER A 140 -9.93 2.91 -0.93
N PHE A 141 -9.51 1.84 -0.27
CA PHE A 141 -10.08 0.50 -0.35
C PHE A 141 -10.36 -0.01 1.06
N GLY A 142 -11.62 -0.25 1.40
CA GLY A 142 -11.94 -0.78 2.71
C GLY A 142 -13.40 -0.98 3.03
N GLY A 143 -13.71 -1.48 4.23
CA GLY A 143 -15.11 -1.59 4.68
C GLY A 143 -15.77 -0.21 4.81
N VAL A 144 -15.07 0.72 5.46
CA VAL A 144 -15.36 2.15 5.53
C VAL A 144 -14.25 2.88 4.77
N SER A 145 -14.61 3.57 3.69
CA SER A 145 -13.67 4.17 2.76
C SER A 145 -13.98 5.64 2.51
N LEU A 146 -12.98 6.50 2.77
CA LEU A 146 -13.01 7.94 2.46
C LEU A 146 -11.97 8.25 1.37
N GLY A 147 -12.41 8.57 0.17
CA GLY A 147 -11.55 8.77 -1.01
C GLY A 147 -11.61 10.20 -1.54
N ALA A 148 -10.49 10.81 -1.93
CA ALA A 148 -10.56 12.06 -2.70
C ALA A 148 -10.98 11.77 -4.15
N LEU A 149 -10.30 10.83 -4.81
CA LEU A 149 -10.58 10.45 -6.19
C LEU A 149 -11.42 9.17 -6.28
N LEU A 150 -11.09 8.14 -5.48
CA LEU A 150 -11.76 6.85 -5.53
C LEU A 150 -11.93 6.28 -4.12
N ALA A 151 -13.14 5.83 -3.81
CA ALA A 151 -13.46 5.04 -2.62
C ALA A 151 -14.20 3.76 -3.02
N LEU A 152 -13.64 2.60 -2.65
CA LEU A 152 -14.28 1.30 -2.80
C LEU A 152 -14.55 0.71 -1.42
N GLY A 153 -15.81 0.37 -1.12
CA GLY A 153 -16.13 -0.21 0.17
C GLY A 153 -17.58 -0.56 0.45
N GLY A 154 -17.88 -0.98 1.67
CA GLY A 154 -19.28 -1.13 2.11
C GLY A 154 -19.93 0.24 2.33
N PHE A 155 -19.24 1.10 3.07
CA PHE A 155 -19.57 2.52 3.27
C PHE A 155 -18.49 3.37 2.61
N SER A 156 -18.82 3.99 1.49
CA SER A 156 -17.87 4.70 0.64
C SER A 156 -18.30 6.16 0.46
N VAL A 157 -17.39 7.08 0.74
CA VAL A 157 -17.57 8.51 0.48
C VAL A 157 -16.38 9.01 -0.32
N ALA A 158 -16.62 9.63 -1.47
CA ALA A 158 -15.57 10.23 -2.26
C ALA A 158 -15.97 11.53 -2.97
N LEU A 159 -14.99 12.41 -3.23
CA LEU A 159 -15.23 13.60 -4.06
C LEU A 159 -15.28 13.23 -5.56
N GLY A 160 -14.52 12.23 -5.98
CA GLY A 160 -14.59 11.68 -7.33
C GLY A 160 -15.62 10.55 -7.44
N PHE A 161 -15.11 9.33 -7.43
CA PHE A 161 -15.83 8.09 -7.69
C PHE A 161 -16.03 7.31 -6.38
N ALA A 162 -17.27 6.99 -6.03
CA ALA A 162 -17.60 6.14 -4.89
C ALA A 162 -18.32 4.87 -5.38
N ILE A 163 -17.85 3.71 -4.94
CA ILE A 163 -18.49 2.43 -5.26
C ILE A 163 -18.65 1.63 -3.96
N GLY A 164 -19.89 1.24 -3.65
CA GLY A 164 -20.15 0.49 -2.43
C GLY A 164 -21.60 0.13 -2.16
N GLY A 165 -21.88 -0.42 -0.98
CA GLY A 165 -23.27 -0.64 -0.54
C GLY A 165 -23.98 0.70 -0.32
N PHE A 166 -23.36 1.56 0.49
CA PHE A 166 -23.66 2.98 0.60
C PHE A 166 -22.54 3.76 -0.10
N ALA A 167 -22.90 4.54 -1.11
CA ALA A 167 -21.95 5.28 -1.93
C ALA A 167 -22.35 6.75 -2.02
N MET A 168 -21.48 7.64 -1.54
CA MET A 168 -21.64 9.08 -1.67
C MET A 168 -20.48 9.64 -2.49
N GLY A 169 -20.73 10.00 -3.75
CA GLY A 169 -19.70 10.39 -4.72
C GLY A 169 -19.91 11.80 -5.27
N GLY A 170 -18.89 12.65 -5.38
CA GLY A 170 -19.07 13.96 -6.01
C GLY A 170 -19.34 13.88 -7.52
N LEU A 171 -18.58 13.05 -8.25
CA LEU A 171 -18.76 12.88 -9.71
C LEU A 171 -19.64 11.68 -10.06
N LEU A 172 -19.36 10.53 -9.44
CA LEU A 172 -20.05 9.27 -9.71
C LEU A 172 -20.23 8.49 -8.41
N ALA A 173 -21.43 8.00 -8.17
CA ALA A 173 -21.73 7.05 -7.11
C ALA A 173 -22.38 5.79 -7.71
N ILE A 174 -21.87 4.60 -7.37
CA ILE A 174 -22.44 3.32 -7.76
C ILE A 174 -22.67 2.48 -6.49
N GLY A 175 -23.90 2.07 -6.23
CA GLY A 175 -24.17 1.27 -5.04
C GLY A 175 -25.61 0.83 -4.82
N GLY A 176 -25.90 0.29 -3.64
CA GLY A 176 -27.29 0.03 -3.23
C GLY A 176 -28.02 1.34 -2.95
N ALA A 177 -27.42 2.19 -2.11
CA ALA A 177 -27.82 3.56 -1.88
C ALA A 177 -26.73 4.50 -2.40
N ALA A 178 -26.98 5.12 -3.55
CA ALA A 178 -26.05 5.98 -4.26
C ALA A 178 -26.52 7.44 -4.21
N ILE A 179 -25.69 8.32 -3.65
CA ILE A 179 -25.93 9.77 -3.60
C ILE A 179 -24.77 10.45 -4.32
N SER A 180 -25.06 11.27 -5.32
CA SER A 180 -24.02 12.00 -6.05
C SER A 180 -24.45 13.39 -6.44
N TRP A 181 -23.50 14.32 -6.52
CA TRP A 181 -23.77 15.59 -7.19
C TRP A 181 -23.90 15.38 -8.70
N GLY A 182 -23.04 14.54 -9.29
CA GLY A 182 -23.05 14.21 -10.71
C GLY A 182 -24.03 13.08 -11.03
N ILE A 183 -23.48 11.87 -11.19
CA ILE A 183 -24.22 10.70 -11.67
C ILE A 183 -24.32 9.66 -10.54
N ALA A 184 -25.53 9.17 -10.29
CA ALA A 184 -25.80 8.13 -9.30
C ALA A 184 -26.44 6.90 -9.97
N PHE A 185 -25.90 5.72 -9.67
CA PHE A 185 -26.42 4.42 -10.10
C PHE A 185 -26.68 3.53 -8.88
N GLY A 186 -27.89 3.03 -8.72
CA GLY A 186 -28.19 2.13 -7.61
C GLY A 186 -29.64 1.73 -7.45
N GLY A 187 -29.96 0.98 -6.39
CA GLY A 187 -31.36 0.72 -6.04
C GLY A 187 -32.06 2.02 -5.65
N TYR A 188 -31.48 2.75 -4.69
CA TYR A 188 -31.79 4.15 -4.44
C TYR A 188 -30.69 5.03 -5.06
N ALA A 189 -31.05 5.90 -5.99
CA ALA A 189 -30.13 6.80 -6.67
C ALA A 189 -30.60 8.25 -6.53
N SER A 190 -29.78 9.11 -5.94
CA SER A 190 -30.04 10.55 -5.83
C SER A 190 -28.89 11.34 -6.43
N GLY A 191 -29.17 12.20 -7.41
CA GLY A 191 -28.16 13.05 -8.02
C GLY A 191 -28.63 13.80 -9.25
N HIS A 192 -27.76 14.57 -9.91
CA HIS A 192 -28.15 15.31 -11.11
C HIS A 192 -28.65 14.37 -12.22
N VAL A 193 -27.96 13.23 -12.39
CA VAL A 193 -28.41 12.09 -13.19
C VAL A 193 -28.57 10.88 -12.26
N ALA A 194 -29.79 10.38 -12.08
CA ALA A 194 -30.09 9.28 -11.17
C ALA A 194 -30.68 8.07 -11.92
N ILE A 195 -30.07 6.91 -11.80
CA ILE A 195 -30.48 5.70 -12.52
C ILE A 195 -30.66 4.56 -11.52
N GLY A 196 -31.88 4.03 -11.41
CA GLY A 196 -32.22 3.11 -10.34
C GLY A 196 -33.69 2.78 -10.18
N ASP A 197 -34.01 1.98 -9.16
CA ASP A 197 -35.39 1.57 -8.85
C ASP A 197 -36.18 2.74 -8.24
N MET A 198 -35.51 3.48 -7.37
CA MET A 198 -35.99 4.71 -6.75
C MET A 198 -34.99 5.83 -7.05
N THR A 199 -35.42 6.79 -7.87
CA THR A 199 -34.54 7.84 -8.40
C THR A 199 -35.02 9.23 -8.01
N GLU A 200 -34.10 10.08 -7.59
CA GLU A 200 -34.34 11.49 -7.30
C GLU A 200 -33.29 12.36 -7.98
N GLY A 201 -33.69 13.11 -9.01
CA GLY A 201 -32.74 13.88 -9.81
C GLY A 201 -33.40 14.72 -10.89
N THR A 202 -32.65 15.67 -11.45
CA THR A 202 -33.11 16.47 -12.61
C THR A 202 -33.29 15.59 -13.84
N TYR A 203 -32.37 14.67 -14.04
CA TYR A 203 -32.43 13.62 -15.04
C TYR A 203 -32.50 12.28 -14.33
N PHE A 204 -33.50 11.48 -14.64
CA PHE A 204 -33.64 10.17 -14.00
C PHE A 204 -34.03 9.08 -14.98
N PHE A 205 -33.78 7.83 -14.60
CA PHE A 205 -34.29 6.65 -15.28
C PHE A 205 -34.69 5.61 -14.25
N ASN A 206 -35.99 5.32 -14.19
CA ASN A 206 -36.55 4.33 -13.31
C ASN A 206 -36.45 2.94 -13.96
N THR A 207 -35.72 2.02 -13.33
CA THR A 207 -35.52 0.66 -13.84
C THR A 207 -36.76 -0.23 -13.72
N ASN A 208 -37.71 0.08 -12.84
CA ASN A 208 -38.95 -0.68 -12.67
C ASN A 208 -40.03 -0.30 -13.69
N THR A 209 -40.20 1.00 -13.96
CA THR A 209 -41.23 1.49 -14.89
C THR A 209 -40.70 1.69 -16.32
N GLY A 210 -39.38 1.79 -16.49
CA GLY A 210 -38.74 2.15 -17.76
C GLY A 210 -38.91 3.62 -18.14
N GLU A 211 -39.50 4.43 -17.25
CA GLU A 211 -39.74 5.85 -17.48
C GLU A 211 -38.53 6.69 -17.06
N GLY A 212 -38.26 7.76 -17.79
CA GLY A 212 -37.21 8.69 -17.43
C GLY A 212 -36.69 9.53 -18.60
N ASN A 213 -36.04 10.63 -18.25
CA ASN A 213 -35.44 11.58 -19.17
C ASN A 213 -33.89 11.53 -19.17
N ALA A 214 -33.26 10.59 -18.45
CA ALA A 214 -31.79 10.47 -18.42
C ALA A 214 -31.16 10.30 -19.80
N VAL A 215 -31.88 9.68 -20.75
CA VAL A 215 -31.43 9.53 -22.15
C VAL A 215 -31.20 10.89 -22.82
N GLU A 216 -31.98 11.92 -22.48
CA GLU A 216 -31.80 13.27 -23.03
C GLU A 216 -30.45 13.86 -22.60
N TRP A 217 -30.08 13.66 -21.33
CA TRP A 217 -28.79 14.10 -20.80
C TRP A 217 -27.64 13.40 -21.54
N PHE A 218 -27.72 12.09 -21.72
CA PHE A 218 -26.72 11.33 -22.48
C PHE A 218 -26.65 11.77 -23.95
N ARG A 219 -27.79 12.02 -24.60
CA ARG A 219 -27.80 12.54 -25.99
C ARG A 219 -27.15 13.92 -26.09
N ARG A 220 -27.36 14.78 -25.08
CA ARG A 220 -26.85 16.16 -25.07
C ARG A 220 -25.37 16.26 -24.72
N TYR A 221 -24.92 15.50 -23.73
CA TYR A 221 -23.56 15.61 -23.18
C TYR A 221 -22.62 14.46 -23.60
N MET A 222 -23.15 13.32 -24.02
CA MET A 222 -22.38 12.17 -24.53
C MET A 222 -22.92 11.64 -25.88
N PRO A 223 -22.96 12.47 -26.94
CA PRO A 223 -23.57 12.11 -28.22
C PRO A 223 -22.89 10.93 -28.94
N TYR A 224 -21.62 10.64 -28.65
CA TYR A 224 -20.91 9.49 -29.20
C TYR A 224 -21.32 8.16 -28.53
N PHE A 225 -21.77 8.20 -27.27
CA PHE A 225 -22.18 7.00 -26.53
C PHE A 225 -23.52 6.44 -27.04
N THR A 226 -24.42 7.32 -27.46
CA THR A 226 -25.78 6.95 -27.92
C THR A 226 -25.80 6.32 -29.31
N LYS A 227 -24.71 6.39 -30.09
CA LYS A 227 -24.63 5.75 -31.41
C LYS A 227 -24.65 4.20 -31.34
N TYR A 228 -24.32 3.64 -30.17
CA TYR A 228 -24.25 2.20 -29.93
C TYR A 228 -25.52 1.61 -29.29
N PHE A 229 -26.44 2.44 -28.82
CA PHE A 229 -27.73 2.02 -28.26
C PHE A 229 -28.85 2.40 -29.24
N LYS A 230 -29.11 1.52 -30.21
CA LYS A 230 -30.25 1.58 -31.13
C LYS A 230 -31.29 0.55 -30.73
#